data_AF-A0A960ANF0-F1
#
_entry.id   AF-A0A960ANF0-F1
#
_cell.length_a   1.000
_cell.length_b   1.000
_cell.length_c   1.000
_cell.angle_alpha   90.00
_cell.angle_beta   90.00
_cell.angle_gamma   90.00
#
_symmetry.space_group_name_H-M   'P 1'
#
loop_
_entity.id
_entity.type
_entity.pdbx_description
1 polymer ?
#
loop_
_entity_poly.entity_id
_entity_poly.type
_entity_poly.pdbx_seq_one_letter_code
_entity_poly.pdbx_strand_id
1 'polypeptide(L)'
;MRRFAILGLVAAVCLGLVAATPVARTATPRCTPGLHTGLVNGRSYLLYVPATAQFPAPAIVTFHGRLQKAISQVRGTGLQEVADREGVVLVAPQARGGKWDFRGSDTRFTGRILDNLTCDDPHRTYASGMSMGSAMTFLQACATPRRFAAIGGVGFEIFLPKCAD
;
A
#
# COMPACT_ATOMS: atom_id res chain seq x y z
N MET A 1 -5.82 64.90 49.11
CA MET A 1 -5.27 63.56 48.81
C MET A 1 -6.15 62.88 47.76
N ARG A 2 -5.75 62.89 46.49
CA ARG A 2 -6.50 62.30 45.37
C ARG A 2 -6.13 60.82 45.22
N ARG A 3 -7.11 59.91 45.31
CA ARG A 3 -6.91 58.47 45.09
C ARG A 3 -7.06 58.18 43.60
N PHE A 4 -6.03 57.60 42.99
CA PHE A 4 -6.00 57.14 41.59
C PHE A 4 -6.74 55.80 41.48
N ALA A 5 -7.65 55.69 40.52
CA ALA A 5 -8.28 54.43 40.13
C ALA A 5 -7.45 53.81 38.99
N ILE A 6 -7.00 52.56 39.16
CA ILE A 6 -6.31 51.79 38.12
C ILE A 6 -7.36 50.91 37.44
N LEU A 7 -7.70 51.23 36.19
CA LEU A 7 -8.49 50.36 35.31
C LEU A 7 -7.59 49.20 34.85
N GLY A 8 -7.98 47.96 35.18
CA GLY A 8 -7.33 46.75 34.66
C GLY A 8 -7.80 46.43 33.25
N LEU A 9 -6.85 46.31 32.31
CA LEU A 9 -7.08 45.87 30.94
C LEU A 9 -6.99 44.33 30.90
N VAL A 10 -8.09 43.64 30.64
CA VAL A 10 -8.10 42.18 30.39
C VAL A 10 -7.83 41.95 28.90
N ALA A 11 -6.65 41.42 28.56
CA ALA A 11 -6.32 41.00 27.20
C ALA A 11 -6.99 39.64 26.91
N ALA A 12 -7.93 39.62 25.97
CA ALA A 12 -8.54 38.39 25.49
C ALA A 12 -7.56 37.65 24.55
N VAL A 13 -7.02 36.52 25.01
CA VAL A 13 -6.24 35.61 24.17
C VAL A 13 -7.22 34.72 23.39
N CYS A 14 -7.44 35.02 22.13
CA CYS A 14 -8.18 34.16 21.21
C CYS A 14 -7.35 32.91 20.88
N LEU A 15 -7.59 31.82 21.60
CA LEU A 15 -7.02 30.50 21.30
C LEU A 15 -7.77 29.91 20.09
N GLY A 16 -7.26 30.15 18.88
CA GLY A 16 -7.80 29.55 17.66
C GLY A 16 -7.65 28.03 17.67
N LEU A 17 -8.75 27.29 17.80
CA LEU A 17 -8.76 25.84 17.56
C LEU A 17 -8.49 25.58 16.08
N VAL A 18 -7.30 25.08 15.76
CA VAL A 18 -7.04 24.46 14.45
C VAL A 18 -7.72 23.09 14.48
N ALA A 19 -8.89 22.97 13.84
CA ALA A 19 -9.55 21.69 13.65
C ALA A 19 -8.67 20.80 12.76
N ALA A 20 -8.11 19.72 13.32
CA ALA A 20 -7.37 18.73 12.54
C ALA A 20 -8.32 18.06 11.54
N THR A 21 -8.05 18.19 10.25
CA THR A 21 -8.82 17.51 9.21
C THR A 21 -8.66 15.99 9.37
N PRO A 22 -9.75 15.21 9.39
CA PRO A 22 -9.65 13.77 9.52
C PRO A 22 -8.94 13.20 8.29
N VAL A 23 -7.77 12.59 8.50
CA VAL A 23 -7.06 11.88 7.43
C VAL A 23 -7.91 10.69 6.99
N ALA A 24 -8.22 10.63 5.69
CA ALA A 24 -8.98 9.54 5.10
C ALA A 24 -8.32 8.20 5.43
N ARG A 25 -9.07 7.29 6.07
CA ARG A 25 -8.57 5.95 6.42
C ARG A 25 -8.48 5.03 5.20
N THR A 26 -9.34 5.24 4.21
CA THR A 26 -9.35 4.48 2.97
C THR A 26 -9.53 5.43 1.79
N ALA A 27 -8.74 5.24 0.75
CA ALA A 27 -8.81 5.96 -0.51
C ALA A 27 -8.35 5.02 -1.63
N THR A 28 -9.28 4.55 -2.45
CA THR A 28 -8.95 3.76 -3.65
C THR A 28 -8.71 4.71 -4.82
N PRO A 29 -7.55 4.65 -5.47
CA PRO A 29 -7.30 5.45 -6.67
C PRO A 29 -8.22 5.08 -7.82
N ARG A 30 -8.49 6.04 -8.70
CA ARG A 30 -9.18 5.79 -9.97
C ARG A 30 -8.29 4.98 -10.90
N CYS A 31 -8.91 4.19 -11.76
CA CYS A 31 -8.26 3.35 -12.77
C CYS A 31 -7.89 4.16 -14.02
N THR A 32 -7.14 5.24 -13.82
CA THR A 32 -6.66 6.12 -14.90
C THR A 32 -5.16 5.95 -15.09
N PRO A 33 -4.61 6.06 -16.30
CA PRO A 33 -3.17 5.91 -16.53
C PRO A 33 -2.32 6.77 -15.60
N GLY A 34 -1.21 6.21 -15.11
CA GLY A 34 -0.26 6.88 -14.22
C GLY A 34 -0.04 6.16 -12.88
N LEU A 35 0.76 6.80 -12.04
CA LEU A 35 1.09 6.31 -10.70
C LEU A 35 0.26 7.03 -9.65
N HIS A 36 -0.44 6.26 -8.83
CA HIS A 36 -1.34 6.75 -7.81
C HIS A 36 -0.97 6.23 -6.44
N THR A 37 -1.35 6.97 -5.40
CA THR A 37 -1.26 6.52 -4.00
C THR A 37 -2.64 6.18 -3.50
N GLY A 38 -2.81 4.93 -3.05
CA GLY A 38 -4.00 4.49 -2.36
C GLY A 38 -3.78 4.36 -0.86
N LEU A 39 -4.87 4.32 -0.11
CA LEU A 39 -4.88 4.12 1.34
C LEU A 39 -5.88 3.03 1.70
N VAL A 40 -5.51 2.16 2.63
CA VAL A 40 -6.43 1.22 3.28
C VAL A 40 -6.11 1.15 4.77
N ASN A 41 -7.08 1.50 5.62
CA ASN A 41 -6.91 1.61 7.06
C ASN A 41 -5.67 2.41 7.51
N GLY A 42 -5.43 3.55 6.85
CA GLY A 42 -4.30 4.45 7.12
C GLY A 42 -2.94 3.92 6.67
N ARG A 43 -2.91 2.84 5.88
CA ARG A 43 -1.68 2.31 5.26
C ARG A 43 -1.68 2.59 3.77
N SER A 44 -0.55 3.02 3.24
CA SER A 44 -0.40 3.37 1.84
C SER A 44 0.05 2.22 0.96
N TYR A 45 -0.37 2.28 -0.30
CA TYR A 45 0.16 1.47 -1.39
C TYR A 45 0.23 2.33 -2.64
N LEU A 46 1.04 1.92 -3.61
CA LEU A 46 1.05 2.52 -4.93
C LEU A 46 0.24 1.65 -5.89
N LEU A 47 -0.52 2.30 -6.77
CA LEU A 47 -1.17 1.68 -7.92
C LEU A 47 -0.60 2.31 -9.18
N TYR A 48 0.04 1.52 -10.03
CA TYR A 48 0.46 1.94 -11.36
C TYR A 48 -0.50 1.36 -12.39
N VAL A 49 -1.08 2.24 -13.20
CA VAL A 49 -1.96 1.89 -14.32
C VAL A 49 -1.25 2.28 -15.62
N PRO A 50 -0.85 1.32 -16.47
CA PRO A 50 -0.26 1.65 -17.76
C PRO A 50 -1.33 2.20 -18.71
N ALA A 51 -0.93 3.03 -19.68
CA ALA A 51 -1.85 3.58 -20.67
C ALA A 51 -2.46 2.50 -21.59
N THR A 52 -1.81 1.34 -21.68
CA THR A 52 -2.21 0.16 -22.46
C THR A 52 -3.22 -0.73 -21.74
N ALA A 53 -3.52 -0.47 -20.45
CA ALA A 53 -4.42 -1.30 -19.67
C ALA A 53 -5.84 -1.34 -20.27
N GLN A 54 -6.40 -2.55 -20.37
CA GLN A 54 -7.81 -2.79 -20.68
C GLN A 54 -8.47 -3.44 -19.47
N PHE A 55 -9.54 -2.82 -18.97
CA PHE A 55 -10.18 -3.27 -17.73
C PHE A 55 -11.27 -4.32 -17.96
N PRO A 56 -11.41 -5.32 -17.08
CA PRO A 56 -10.52 -5.60 -15.94
C PRO A 56 -9.15 -6.14 -16.42
N ALA A 57 -8.08 -5.57 -15.86
CA ALA A 57 -6.70 -5.82 -16.27
C ALA A 57 -6.05 -6.87 -15.35
N PRO A 58 -5.11 -7.70 -15.84
CA PRO A 58 -4.25 -8.48 -14.95
C PRO A 58 -3.52 -7.56 -13.96
N ALA A 59 -3.18 -8.09 -12.78
CA ALA A 59 -2.48 -7.34 -11.75
C ALA A 59 -1.24 -8.07 -11.24
N ILE A 60 -0.16 -7.33 -10.96
CA ILE A 60 0.99 -7.82 -10.20
C ILE A 60 1.08 -7.05 -8.89
N VAL A 61 0.94 -7.76 -7.78
CA VAL A 61 1.26 -7.23 -6.45
C VAL A 61 2.75 -7.45 -6.18
N THR A 62 3.50 -6.37 -6.00
CA THR A 62 4.95 -6.41 -5.83
C THR A 62 5.41 -5.91 -4.45
N PHE A 63 6.23 -6.73 -3.77
CA PHE A 63 6.66 -6.51 -2.39
C PHE A 63 8.14 -6.12 -2.29
N HIS A 64 8.42 -4.98 -1.67
CA HIS A 64 9.79 -4.48 -1.49
C HIS A 64 10.57 -5.27 -0.41
N GLY A 65 11.90 -5.27 -0.51
CA GLY A 65 12.79 -5.86 0.50
C GLY A 65 12.87 -5.03 1.79
N ARG A 66 13.65 -5.51 2.77
CA ARG A 66 13.84 -4.81 4.05
C ARG A 66 14.50 -3.45 3.81
N LEU A 67 14.06 -2.43 4.55
CA LEU A 67 14.52 -1.03 4.46
C LEU A 67 14.22 -0.32 3.13
N GLN A 68 13.58 -0.99 2.17
CA GLN A 68 13.16 -0.41 0.89
C GLN A 68 11.75 0.20 0.98
N LYS A 69 11.29 0.77 -0.14
CA LYS A 69 9.97 1.44 -0.28
C LYS A 69 9.19 0.85 -1.46
N ALA A 70 7.87 0.98 -1.45
CA ALA A 70 6.99 0.55 -2.55
C ALA A 70 7.44 1.09 -3.91
N ILE A 71 7.84 2.36 -3.97
CA ILE A 71 8.31 3.00 -5.21
C ILE A 71 9.54 2.31 -5.83
N SER A 72 10.40 1.69 -5.00
CA SER A 72 11.57 0.97 -5.50
C SER A 72 11.18 -0.31 -6.25
N GLN A 73 10.05 -0.92 -5.91
CA GLN A 73 9.55 -2.06 -6.69
C GLN A 73 8.96 -1.61 -8.02
N VAL A 74 8.19 -0.52 -8.04
CA VAL A 74 7.62 0.01 -9.28
C VAL A 74 8.74 0.42 -10.24
N ARG A 75 9.72 1.21 -9.79
CA ARG A 75 10.73 1.83 -10.68
C ARG A 75 12.07 1.11 -10.78
N GLY A 76 12.38 0.19 -9.88
CA GLY A 76 13.72 -0.38 -9.73
C GLY A 76 13.86 -1.85 -10.14
N THR A 77 12.80 -2.47 -10.66
CA THR A 77 12.76 -3.92 -10.93
C THR A 77 12.48 -4.28 -12.39
N GLY A 78 12.23 -3.31 -13.26
CA GLY A 78 11.77 -3.56 -14.63
C GLY A 78 10.27 -3.85 -14.74
N LEU A 79 9.53 -3.89 -13.62
CA LEU A 79 8.12 -4.23 -13.63
C LEU A 79 7.24 -3.15 -14.26
N GLN A 80 7.64 -1.87 -14.22
CA GLN A 80 6.87 -0.81 -14.88
C GLN A 80 6.89 -0.98 -16.40
N GLU A 81 8.03 -1.35 -16.96
CA GLU A 81 8.21 -1.64 -18.38
C GLU A 81 7.41 -2.89 -18.81
N VAL A 82 7.34 -3.91 -17.93
CA VAL A 82 6.45 -5.06 -18.13
C VAL A 82 4.99 -4.64 -18.10
N ALA A 83 4.59 -3.81 -17.13
CA ALA A 83 3.23 -3.29 -17.03
C ALA A 83 2.82 -2.54 -18.30
N ASP A 84 3.67 -1.64 -18.79
CA ASP A 84 3.43 -0.89 -20.02
C ASP A 84 3.28 -1.80 -21.24
N ARG A 85 4.14 -2.82 -21.37
CA ARG A 85 4.12 -3.74 -22.51
C ARG A 85 2.92 -4.69 -22.50
N GLU A 86 2.58 -5.22 -21.33
CA GLU A 86 1.60 -6.31 -21.18
C GLU A 86 0.20 -5.81 -20.76
N GLY A 87 0.02 -4.51 -20.50
CA GLY A 87 -1.25 -3.95 -20.05
C GLY A 87 -1.66 -4.41 -18.65
N VAL A 88 -0.68 -4.70 -17.79
CA VAL A 88 -0.88 -5.20 -16.42
C VAL A 88 -0.77 -4.05 -15.41
N VAL A 89 -1.67 -3.97 -14.44
CA VAL A 89 -1.56 -2.97 -13.35
C VAL A 89 -0.58 -3.45 -12.28
N LEU A 90 0.21 -2.53 -11.70
CA LEU A 90 1.08 -2.86 -10.57
C LEU A 90 0.49 -2.33 -9.27
N VAL A 91 0.52 -3.17 -8.25
CA VAL A 91 0.11 -2.81 -6.89
C VAL A 91 1.33 -3.00 -6.00
N ALA A 92 1.84 -1.93 -5.41
CA ALA A 92 3.01 -1.99 -4.52
C ALA A 92 2.63 -1.55 -3.10
N PRO A 93 2.31 -2.48 -2.18
CA PRO A 93 2.02 -2.13 -0.80
C PRO A 93 3.25 -1.53 -0.09
N GLN A 94 3.03 -0.59 0.84
CA GLN A 94 4.10 -0.04 1.67
C GLN A 94 4.13 -0.70 3.05
N ALA A 95 5.25 -1.36 3.37
CA ALA A 95 5.46 -1.90 4.71
C ALA A 95 5.72 -0.78 5.73
N ARG A 96 5.31 -1.01 7.00
CA ARG A 96 5.62 -0.09 8.10
C ARG A 96 7.07 -0.25 8.53
N GLY A 97 7.76 0.86 8.76
CA GLY A 97 9.18 0.84 9.19
C GLY A 97 10.11 0.10 8.22
N GLY A 98 9.74 -0.03 6.94
CA GLY A 98 10.52 -0.76 5.94
C GLY A 98 10.58 -2.28 6.18
N LYS A 99 9.65 -2.86 6.95
CA LYS A 99 9.66 -4.28 7.30
C LYS A 99 8.23 -4.87 7.29
N TRP A 100 8.05 -5.97 6.57
CA TRP A 100 6.87 -6.82 6.63
C TRP A 100 6.68 -7.53 7.97
N ASP A 101 5.43 -7.61 8.41
CA ASP A 101 4.95 -8.45 9.50
C ASP A 101 4.52 -9.83 8.99
N PHE A 102 5.26 -10.86 9.40
CA PHE A 102 5.01 -12.24 9.01
C PHE A 102 3.97 -12.96 9.89
N ARG A 103 3.39 -12.26 10.88
CA ARG A 103 2.29 -12.79 11.72
C ARG A 103 0.91 -12.58 11.10
N GLY A 104 0.85 -12.00 9.89
CA GLY A 104 -0.36 -11.90 9.08
C GLY A 104 -1.05 -10.54 9.07
N SER A 105 -0.52 -9.52 9.77
CA SER A 105 -1.03 -8.15 9.59
C SER A 105 -0.86 -7.68 8.15
N ASP A 106 0.26 -8.04 7.52
CA ASP A 106 0.57 -7.61 6.17
C ASP A 106 -0.08 -8.46 5.07
N THR A 107 -0.36 -9.74 5.32
CA THR A 107 -1.21 -10.54 4.40
C THR A 107 -2.63 -9.97 4.38
N ARG A 108 -3.21 -9.64 5.53
CA ARG A 108 -4.52 -8.97 5.61
C ARG A 108 -4.53 -7.58 4.99
N PHE A 109 -3.42 -6.85 5.07
CA PHE A 109 -3.31 -5.56 4.40
C PHE A 109 -3.37 -5.70 2.88
N THR A 110 -2.61 -6.65 2.31
CA THR A 110 -2.71 -6.97 0.89
C THR A 110 -4.11 -7.40 0.50
N GLY A 111 -4.76 -8.29 1.27
CA GLY A 111 -6.13 -8.70 1.02
C GLY A 111 -7.08 -7.51 0.91
N ARG A 112 -7.03 -6.58 1.86
CA ARG A 112 -7.89 -5.38 1.84
C ARG A 112 -7.54 -4.37 0.73
N ILE A 113 -6.31 -4.39 0.21
CA ILE A 113 -6.01 -3.63 -1.02
C ILE A 113 -6.77 -4.26 -2.17
N LEU A 114 -6.63 -5.57 -2.37
CA LEU A 114 -7.30 -6.31 -3.44
C LEU A 114 -8.83 -6.22 -3.35
N ASP A 115 -9.41 -6.25 -2.14
CA ASP A 115 -10.85 -6.10 -1.93
C ASP A 115 -11.38 -4.72 -2.38
N ASN A 116 -10.51 -3.72 -2.40
CA ASN A 116 -10.85 -2.34 -2.74
C ASN A 116 -10.44 -1.97 -4.17
N LEU A 117 -9.66 -2.79 -4.88
CA LEU A 117 -9.27 -2.50 -6.26
C LEU A 117 -10.47 -2.74 -7.20
N THR A 118 -10.54 -1.88 -8.21
CA THR A 118 -11.63 -1.90 -9.20
C THR A 118 -11.12 -2.03 -10.63
N CYS A 119 -9.79 -2.03 -10.83
CA CYS A 119 -9.17 -2.18 -12.15
C CYS A 119 -8.77 -3.62 -12.46
N ASP A 120 -8.61 -4.46 -11.45
CA ASP A 120 -8.01 -5.77 -11.62
C ASP A 120 -9.05 -6.83 -12.03
N ASP A 121 -8.56 -7.81 -12.77
CA ASP A 121 -9.19 -9.10 -12.92
C ASP A 121 -8.68 -10.01 -11.79
N PRO A 122 -9.52 -10.37 -10.80
CA PRO A 122 -9.09 -11.13 -9.64
C PRO A 122 -8.62 -12.55 -9.99
N HIS A 123 -8.95 -13.07 -11.17
CA HIS A 123 -8.46 -14.38 -11.65
C HIS A 123 -7.10 -14.28 -12.34
N ARG A 124 -6.63 -13.07 -12.64
CA ARG A 124 -5.32 -12.78 -13.25
C ARG A 124 -4.48 -11.87 -12.35
N THR A 125 -4.51 -12.14 -11.04
CA THR A 125 -3.72 -11.43 -10.04
C THR A 125 -2.53 -12.30 -9.60
N TYR A 126 -1.33 -11.74 -9.66
CA TYR A 126 -0.06 -12.41 -9.39
C TYR A 126 0.70 -11.71 -8.27
N ALA A 127 1.59 -12.41 -7.56
CA ALA A 127 2.45 -11.81 -6.54
C ALA A 127 3.94 -11.99 -6.86
N SER A 128 4.74 -10.97 -6.59
CA SER A 128 6.20 -11.06 -6.67
C SER A 128 6.90 -10.18 -5.64
N GLY A 129 8.19 -10.43 -5.39
CA GLY A 129 8.99 -9.60 -4.51
C GLY A 129 10.42 -10.13 -4.32
N MET A 130 11.29 -9.27 -3.83
CA MET A 130 12.71 -9.60 -3.58
C MET A 130 13.05 -9.57 -2.10
N SER A 131 13.95 -10.45 -1.67
CA SER A 131 14.46 -10.54 -0.29
C SER A 131 13.30 -10.68 0.71
N MET A 132 13.17 -9.82 1.71
CA MET A 132 12.03 -9.87 2.64
C MET A 132 10.66 -9.76 1.93
N GLY A 133 10.61 -9.16 0.74
CA GLY A 133 9.43 -9.17 -0.12
C GLY A 133 9.19 -10.51 -0.82
N SER A 134 10.22 -11.32 -1.08
CA SER A 134 10.08 -12.72 -1.50
C SER A 134 9.38 -13.53 -0.41
N ALA A 135 9.83 -13.44 0.84
CA ALA A 135 9.12 -14.09 1.95
C ALA A 135 7.66 -13.60 2.08
N MET A 136 7.40 -12.29 1.91
CA MET A 136 6.02 -11.78 1.90
C MET A 136 5.19 -12.35 0.74
N THR A 137 5.79 -12.53 -0.44
CA THR A 137 5.17 -13.17 -1.61
C THR A 137 4.74 -14.60 -1.30
N PHE A 138 5.61 -15.40 -0.68
CA PHE A 138 5.27 -16.77 -0.28
C PHE A 138 4.26 -16.85 0.87
N LEU A 139 4.27 -15.88 1.80
CA LEU A 139 3.22 -15.80 2.82
C LEU A 139 1.83 -15.58 2.22
N GLN A 140 1.73 -14.89 1.07
CA GLN A 140 0.45 -14.75 0.36
C GLN A 140 -0.05 -16.09 -0.19
N ALA A 141 0.85 -17.00 -0.58
CA ALA A 141 0.48 -18.32 -1.09
C ALA A 141 -0.33 -19.12 -0.05
N CYS A 142 0.00 -18.94 1.23
CA CYS A 142 -0.67 -19.58 2.35
C CYS A 142 -1.78 -18.72 2.97
N ALA A 143 -2.00 -17.50 2.49
CA ALA A 143 -3.07 -16.66 3.00
C ALA A 143 -4.44 -17.17 2.51
N THR A 144 -5.42 -17.17 3.41
CA THR A 144 -6.80 -17.54 3.10
C THR A 144 -7.71 -16.30 3.10
N PRO A 145 -8.61 -16.15 2.09
CA PRO A 145 -8.75 -17.02 0.92
C PRO A 145 -7.57 -16.86 -0.04
N ARG A 146 -7.27 -17.89 -0.85
CA ARG A 146 -6.25 -17.80 -1.89
C ARG A 146 -6.67 -16.75 -2.92
N ARG A 147 -5.81 -15.74 -3.15
CA ARG A 147 -6.09 -14.60 -4.04
C ARG A 147 -5.26 -14.58 -5.33
N PHE A 148 -4.18 -15.36 -5.40
CA PHE A 148 -3.17 -15.24 -6.44
C PHE A 148 -3.17 -16.44 -7.37
N ALA A 149 -3.19 -16.19 -8.68
CA ALA A 149 -3.12 -17.21 -9.72
C ALA A 149 -1.72 -17.83 -9.83
N ALA A 150 -0.68 -17.03 -9.60
CA ALA A 150 0.70 -17.50 -9.45
C ALA A 150 1.52 -16.54 -8.58
N ILE A 151 2.63 -17.05 -8.06
CA ILE A 151 3.58 -16.29 -7.24
C ILE A 151 5.01 -16.56 -7.68
N GLY A 152 5.90 -15.57 -7.55
CA GLY A 152 7.33 -15.73 -7.84
C GLY A 152 8.21 -14.79 -7.02
N GLY A 153 9.04 -15.35 -6.15
CA GLY A 153 9.94 -14.59 -5.27
C GLY A 153 11.42 -14.70 -5.69
N VAL A 154 12.24 -13.73 -5.27
CA VAL A 154 13.68 -13.69 -5.54
C VAL A 154 14.49 -13.48 -4.27
N GLY A 155 15.43 -14.38 -3.99
CA GLY A 155 16.56 -14.12 -3.10
C GLY A 155 16.27 -14.10 -1.59
N PHE A 156 15.16 -14.71 -1.13
CA PHE A 156 14.94 -15.06 0.28
C PHE A 156 13.70 -15.95 0.43
N GLU A 157 13.91 -17.23 0.66
CA GLU A 157 12.85 -18.18 1.01
C GLU A 157 13.04 -18.61 2.47
N ILE A 158 12.12 -18.23 3.36
CA ILE A 158 11.98 -18.93 4.64
C ILE A 158 11.06 -20.11 4.38
N PHE A 159 11.60 -21.32 4.45
CA PHE A 159 10.85 -22.57 4.44
C PHE A 159 10.46 -22.95 5.88
N LEU A 160 9.20 -23.35 6.13
CA LEU A 160 8.65 -24.30 7.14
C LEU A 160 7.34 -23.83 7.83
N PRO A 161 6.34 -24.73 8.08
CA PRO A 161 5.83 -25.85 7.30
C PRO A 161 4.60 -25.44 6.45
N LYS A 162 4.10 -26.40 5.66
CA LYS A 162 2.97 -26.31 4.70
C LYS A 162 1.85 -25.38 5.17
N CYS A 163 1.33 -24.57 4.25
CA CYS A 163 0.09 -23.81 4.46
C CYS A 163 -0.89 -24.69 5.25
N ALA A 164 -1.46 -24.16 6.33
CA ALA A 164 -2.46 -24.92 7.08
C ALA A 164 -3.59 -25.31 6.11
N ASP A 165 -3.84 -26.62 5.98
CA ASP A 165 -4.86 -27.18 5.11
C ASP A 165 -6.26 -26.62 5.43
#